data_AF-A0A6A1VPZ6-F1
#
_entry.id   AF-A0A6A1VPZ6-F1
#
_cell.length_a   1.000
_cell.length_b   1.000
_cell.length_c   1.000
_cell.angle_alpha   90.00
_cell.angle_beta   90.00
_cell.angle_gamma   90.00
#
_symmetry.space_group_name_H-M   'P 1'
#
loop_
_entity.id
_entity.type
_entity.pdbx_description
1 polymer ?
#
loop_
_entity_poly.entity_id
_entity_poly.type
_entity_poly.pdbx_seq_one_letter_code
_entity_poly.pdbx_strand_id
1 'polypeptide(L)'
;MATDFTSIPIIDISPLLAKCDDPKMEEDPGVYAVVRQLDQACREAGFFYVKGHGIPDSLIREVKNVAHKFFELPYEEKVKIKMSAASGFRGYQRIGENITKGIPDMHEAIDCYKEVKEGMYGELGKPMEGCNQWPCNPPNFKELMEEYNSLCTGMLSRNLSRKILRGIALALGGSPDEFEGERAGDAFWVMRILGYPGVPTANCLDPGNDIGCGAHTDYGLLTLVNQDEGITALQVRNLSGEWISAPPIPGTFVCNIGDMLKIYSNGLYDSTLHRVVNSSARYRTNFDTAVEPLEICKQKTDAAKKFERAVYGEHLVHKVLTNFV
;
A
#
# COMPACT_ATOMS: atom_id res chain seq x y z
N MET A 1 21.57 -20.69 8.99
CA MET A 1 20.15 -20.59 8.63
C MET A 1 19.71 -19.20 9.03
N ALA A 2 19.14 -18.40 8.13
CA ALA A 2 18.56 -17.12 8.52
C ALA A 2 17.47 -17.41 9.56
N THR A 3 17.55 -16.75 10.72
CA THR A 3 16.52 -16.84 11.75
C THR A 3 15.27 -16.17 11.20
N ASP A 4 14.17 -16.90 11.19
CA ASP A 4 12.90 -16.39 10.70
C ASP A 4 12.39 -15.26 11.59
N PHE A 5 11.75 -14.24 11.01
CA PHE A 5 11.33 -13.08 11.79
C PHE A 5 10.16 -13.45 12.70
N THR A 6 10.21 -12.95 13.94
CA THR A 6 9.19 -13.14 14.98
C THR A 6 8.48 -11.85 15.35
N SER A 7 8.96 -10.72 14.83
CA SER A 7 8.39 -9.39 15.00
C SER A 7 8.70 -8.52 13.78
N ILE A 8 7.81 -7.59 13.45
CA ILE A 8 8.04 -6.63 12.36
C ILE A 8 8.95 -5.50 12.88
N PRO A 9 10.06 -5.18 12.20
CA PRO A 9 11.00 -4.17 12.65
C PRO A 9 10.41 -2.75 12.58
N ILE A 10 10.85 -1.86 13.47
CA ILE A 10 10.46 -0.44 13.48
C ILE A 10 11.66 0.39 13.00
N ILE A 11 11.45 1.20 11.97
CA ILE A 11 12.47 2.01 11.33
C ILE A 11 12.09 3.48 11.46
N ASP A 12 12.95 4.27 12.11
CA ASP A 12 12.82 5.72 12.16
C ASP A 12 13.48 6.33 10.92
N ILE A 13 12.66 6.83 9.99
CA ILE A 13 13.13 7.39 8.72
C ILE A 13 13.39 8.90 8.79
N SER A 14 13.37 9.52 9.98
CA SER A 14 13.64 10.96 10.14
C SER A 14 14.94 11.42 9.45
N PRO A 15 16.08 10.68 9.51
CA PRO A 15 17.29 11.06 8.78
C PRO A 15 17.09 11.14 7.27
N LEU A 16 16.36 10.17 6.70
CA LEU A 16 16.04 10.12 5.27
C LEU A 16 15.17 11.31 4.84
N LEU A 17 14.25 11.74 5.71
CA LEU A 17 13.42 12.93 5.49
C LEU A 17 14.23 14.22 5.55
N ALA A 18 15.11 14.35 6.55
CA ALA A 18 15.92 15.54 6.75
C ALA A 18 16.92 15.78 5.61
N LYS A 19 17.37 14.70 4.97
CA LYS A 19 18.38 14.72 3.91
C LYS A 19 17.84 14.49 2.51
N CYS A 20 16.52 14.41 2.30
CA CYS A 20 15.99 14.04 0.99
C CYS A 20 16.46 14.97 -0.13
N ASP A 21 16.55 16.28 0.10
CA ASP A 21 16.97 17.23 -0.94
C ASP A 21 18.49 17.48 -0.95
N ASP A 22 19.26 16.76 -0.12
CA ASP A 22 20.73 16.85 -0.04
C ASP A 22 21.36 16.01 -1.16
N PRO A 23 22.11 16.61 -2.12
CA PRO A 23 22.80 15.85 -3.17
C PRO A 23 23.81 14.83 -2.63
N LYS A 24 24.23 14.98 -1.37
CA LYS A 24 25.16 14.09 -0.68
C LYS A 24 24.48 13.25 0.39
N MET A 25 23.17 13.02 0.27
CA MET A 25 22.42 12.23 1.26
C MET A 25 23.02 10.84 1.51
N GLU A 26 23.68 10.25 0.51
CA GLU A 26 24.36 8.95 0.62
C GLU A 26 25.60 8.96 1.52
N GLU A 27 26.23 10.13 1.72
CA GLU A 27 27.38 10.31 2.62
C GLU A 27 26.95 10.51 4.08
N ASP A 28 25.65 10.76 4.34
CA ASP A 28 25.14 11.00 5.68
C ASP A 28 25.07 9.71 6.52
N PRO A 29 25.72 9.65 7.70
CA PRO A 29 25.72 8.43 8.53
C PRO A 29 24.33 8.00 9.00
N GLY A 30 23.41 8.95 9.21
CA GLY A 30 22.04 8.67 9.61
C GLY A 30 21.24 8.05 8.47
N VAL A 31 21.36 8.59 7.25
CA VAL A 31 20.78 8.00 6.04
C VAL A 31 21.34 6.59 5.82
N TYR A 32 22.66 6.40 5.93
CA TYR A 32 23.28 5.09 5.78
C TYR A 32 22.72 4.05 6.75
N ALA A 33 22.51 4.42 8.02
CA ALA A 33 21.91 3.54 9.01
C ALA A 33 20.47 3.15 8.66
N VAL A 34 19.65 4.11 8.21
CA VAL A 34 18.26 3.86 7.77
C VAL A 34 18.24 2.95 6.55
N VAL A 35 19.10 3.21 5.55
CA VAL A 35 19.22 2.40 4.33
C VAL A 35 19.53 0.94 4.66
N ARG A 36 20.43 0.69 5.63
CA ARG A 36 20.72 -0.68 6.09
C ARG A 36 19.53 -1.36 6.77
N GLN A 37 18.77 -0.63 7.58
CA GLN A 37 17.56 -1.17 8.22
C GLN A 37 16.49 -1.49 7.19
N LEU A 38 16.31 -0.64 6.18
CA LEU A 38 15.39 -0.90 5.05
C LEU A 38 15.82 -2.14 4.26
N ASP A 39 17.10 -2.27 3.92
CA ASP A 39 17.61 -3.45 3.20
C ASP A 39 17.30 -4.74 3.99
N GLN A 40 17.60 -4.74 5.29
CA GLN A 40 17.38 -5.90 6.14
C GLN A 40 15.88 -6.24 6.25
N ALA A 41 15.02 -5.26 6.52
CA ALA A 41 13.59 -5.49 6.64
C ALA A 41 12.96 -6.00 5.33
N CYS A 42 13.37 -5.45 4.18
CA CYS A 42 12.91 -5.90 2.87
C CYS A 42 13.37 -7.32 2.51
N ARG A 43 14.56 -7.75 2.97
CA ARG A 43 15.07 -9.12 2.77
C ARG A 43 14.42 -10.14 3.67
N GLU A 44 14.22 -9.80 4.94
CA GLU A 44 13.82 -10.76 5.97
C GLU A 44 12.31 -10.89 6.09
N ALA A 45 11.59 -9.76 6.04
CA ALA A 45 10.16 -9.73 6.34
C ALA A 45 9.29 -9.15 5.22
N GLY A 46 9.87 -8.35 4.31
CA GLY A 46 9.11 -7.55 3.35
C GLY A 46 8.15 -6.54 4.00
N PHE A 47 8.26 -6.35 5.31
CA PHE A 47 7.40 -5.54 6.19
C PHE A 47 8.24 -4.79 7.22
N PHE A 48 7.83 -3.56 7.54
CA PHE A 48 8.43 -2.75 8.61
C PHE A 48 7.46 -1.66 9.06
N TYR A 49 7.53 -1.25 10.33
CA TYR A 49 6.92 -0.01 10.77
C TYR A 49 7.78 1.18 10.38
N VAL A 50 7.13 2.26 9.95
CA VAL A 50 7.76 3.53 9.61
C VAL A 50 7.42 4.54 10.69
N LYS A 51 8.44 4.97 11.43
CA LYS A 51 8.38 6.05 12.41
C LYS A 51 9.07 7.31 11.85
N GLY A 52 8.72 8.49 12.36
CA GLY A 52 9.40 9.72 11.96
C GLY A 52 9.07 10.13 10.52
N HIS A 53 7.88 9.76 10.05
CA HIS A 53 7.41 9.98 8.68
C HIS A 53 6.98 11.43 8.39
N GLY A 54 6.97 12.31 9.39
CA GLY A 54 6.72 13.75 9.23
C GLY A 54 5.28 14.15 8.87
N ILE A 55 4.34 13.20 8.87
CA ILE A 55 2.90 13.48 8.72
C ILE A 55 2.34 13.82 10.11
N PRO A 56 1.64 14.95 10.29
CA PRO A 56 1.12 15.34 11.61
C PRO A 56 0.13 14.31 12.17
N ASP A 57 0.32 13.92 13.43
CA ASP A 57 -0.59 12.99 14.13
C ASP A 57 -2.03 13.54 14.20
N SER A 58 -2.19 14.87 14.24
CA SER A 58 -3.50 15.52 14.19
C SER A 58 -4.25 15.22 12.89
N LEU A 59 -3.54 15.20 11.76
CA LEU A 59 -4.12 14.87 10.46
C LEU A 59 -4.50 13.39 10.40
N ILE A 60 -3.60 12.50 10.85
CA ILE A 60 -3.85 11.06 10.90
C ILE A 60 -5.09 10.73 11.73
N ARG A 61 -5.24 11.37 12.89
CA ARG A 61 -6.40 11.20 13.78
C ARG A 61 -7.69 11.72 13.14
N GLU A 62 -7.64 12.88 12.49
CA GLU A 62 -8.83 13.43 11.83
C GLU A 62 -9.25 12.57 10.63
N VAL A 63 -8.31 12.02 9.87
CA VAL A 63 -8.57 11.08 8.76
C VAL A 63 -9.33 9.85 9.26
N LYS A 64 -8.89 9.27 10.38
CA LYS A 64 -9.59 8.13 11.03
C LYS A 64 -10.99 8.53 11.50
N ASN A 65 -11.10 9.67 12.18
CA ASN A 65 -12.36 10.20 12.69
C ASN A 65 -13.42 10.39 11.59
N VAL A 66 -13.05 11.00 10.46
CA VAL A 66 -14.00 11.19 9.36
C VAL A 66 -14.34 9.88 8.64
N ALA A 67 -13.39 8.94 8.55
CA ALA A 67 -13.64 7.60 8.01
C ALA A 67 -14.64 6.84 8.88
N HIS A 68 -14.46 6.84 10.21
CA HIS A 68 -15.40 6.22 11.16
C HIS A 68 -16.79 6.83 11.05
N LYS A 69 -16.89 8.16 11.09
CA LYS A 69 -18.17 8.86 10.93
C LYS A 69 -18.88 8.52 9.64
N PHE A 70 -18.15 8.34 8.53
CA PHE A 70 -18.75 7.90 7.27
C PHE A 70 -19.31 6.48 7.38
N PHE A 71 -18.56 5.53 7.93
CA PHE A 71 -19.02 4.13 8.03
C PHE A 71 -20.19 3.95 9.01
N GLU A 72 -20.32 4.83 10.00
CA GLU A 72 -21.46 4.92 10.91
C GLU A 72 -22.75 5.46 10.25
N LEU A 73 -22.67 6.05 9.04
CA LEU A 73 -23.85 6.55 8.35
C LEU A 73 -24.82 5.43 7.93
N PRO A 74 -26.12 5.75 7.79
CA PRO A 74 -27.09 4.85 7.18
C PRO A 74 -26.64 4.40 5.79
N TYR A 75 -27.02 3.18 5.41
CA TYR A 75 -26.64 2.59 4.13
C TYR A 75 -27.02 3.48 2.93
N GLU A 76 -28.16 4.16 3.02
CA GLU A 76 -28.70 5.05 2.01
C GLU A 76 -27.80 6.27 1.77
N GLU A 77 -27.03 6.70 2.76
CA GLU A 77 -26.04 7.76 2.62
C GLU A 77 -24.75 7.22 2.00
N LYS A 78 -24.28 6.05 2.45
CA LYS A 78 -23.05 5.42 1.95
C LYS A 78 -23.15 5.05 0.48
N VAL A 79 -24.30 4.55 0.04
CA VAL A 79 -24.54 4.12 -1.35
C VAL A 79 -24.62 5.27 -2.36
N LYS A 80 -24.70 6.54 -1.91
CA LYS A 80 -24.69 7.71 -2.82
C LYS A 80 -23.41 7.81 -3.64
N ILE A 81 -22.31 7.29 -3.10
CA ILE A 81 -21.02 7.23 -3.78
C ILE A 81 -20.70 5.81 -4.25
N LYS A 82 -21.71 4.98 -4.55
CA LYS A 82 -21.54 3.57 -4.91
C LYS A 82 -20.54 3.40 -6.06
N MET A 83 -19.61 2.47 -5.86
CA MET A 83 -18.67 2.03 -6.87
C MET A 83 -19.37 1.33 -8.04
N SER A 84 -18.96 1.69 -9.26
CA SER A 84 -19.47 1.11 -10.51
C SER A 84 -18.48 1.26 -11.65
N ALA A 85 -18.72 0.56 -12.77
CA ALA A 85 -17.96 0.77 -14.01
C ALA A 85 -18.00 2.24 -14.49
N ALA A 86 -19.14 2.94 -14.31
CA ALA A 86 -19.28 4.35 -14.71
C ALA A 86 -18.44 5.30 -13.87
N SER A 87 -18.08 4.92 -12.65
CA SER A 87 -17.18 5.68 -11.77
C SER A 87 -15.69 5.34 -11.97
N GLY A 88 -15.37 4.44 -12.91
CA GLY A 88 -14.04 3.85 -13.05
C GLY A 88 -13.63 3.04 -11.81
N PHE A 89 -14.58 2.28 -11.23
CA PHE A 89 -14.41 1.46 -10.04
C PHE A 89 -13.93 2.23 -8.80
N ARG A 90 -14.39 3.48 -8.63
CA ARG A 90 -14.13 4.33 -7.46
C ARG A 90 -15.40 4.53 -6.65
N GLY A 91 -15.28 4.61 -5.33
CA GLY A 91 -16.39 4.87 -4.43
C GLY A 91 -16.67 3.74 -3.46
N TYR A 92 -17.87 3.73 -2.90
CA TYR A 92 -18.29 2.84 -1.83
C TYR A 92 -18.63 1.44 -2.32
N GLN A 93 -18.10 0.44 -1.62
CA GLN A 93 -18.49 -0.96 -1.72
C GLN A 93 -19.01 -1.46 -0.37
N ARG A 94 -20.09 -2.23 -0.40
CA ARG A 94 -20.64 -2.87 0.82
C ARG A 94 -19.90 -4.17 1.13
N ILE A 95 -20.11 -4.67 2.35
CA ILE A 95 -19.62 -5.98 2.79
C ILE A 95 -19.97 -7.08 1.77
N GLY A 96 -18.96 -7.87 1.39
CA GLY A 96 -19.10 -8.98 0.45
C GLY A 96 -19.09 -8.62 -1.04
N GLU A 97 -18.97 -7.34 -1.43
CA GLU A 97 -18.79 -6.96 -2.84
C GLU A 97 -17.35 -7.18 -3.34
N ASN A 98 -16.35 -7.12 -2.46
CA ASN A 98 -14.99 -7.52 -2.80
C ASN A 98 -14.83 -9.04 -2.72
N ILE A 99 -14.25 -9.64 -3.76
CA ILE A 99 -13.92 -11.07 -3.79
C ILE A 99 -12.41 -11.26 -3.80
N THR A 100 -11.89 -11.93 -2.77
CA THR A 100 -10.48 -12.36 -2.70
C THR A 100 -10.40 -13.88 -2.84
N LYS A 101 -9.76 -14.36 -3.91
CA LYS A 101 -9.61 -15.80 -4.22
C LYS A 101 -10.94 -16.58 -4.21
N GLY A 102 -12.01 -15.95 -4.70
CA GLY A 102 -13.35 -16.54 -4.77
C GLY A 102 -14.17 -16.48 -3.47
N ILE A 103 -13.63 -15.88 -2.41
CA ILE A 103 -14.32 -15.70 -1.13
C ILE A 103 -14.71 -14.22 -0.97
N PRO A 104 -15.98 -13.91 -0.65
CA PRO A 104 -16.40 -12.56 -0.31
C PRO A 104 -15.69 -12.05 0.94
N ASP A 105 -15.10 -10.87 0.86
CA ASP A 105 -14.41 -10.25 1.98
C ASP A 105 -15.40 -9.58 2.95
N MET A 106 -15.11 -9.67 4.25
CA MET A 106 -15.98 -9.19 5.32
C MET A 106 -15.72 -7.73 5.71
N HIS A 107 -15.66 -6.84 4.72
CA HIS A 107 -15.47 -5.40 4.93
C HIS A 107 -16.27 -4.54 3.96
N GLU A 108 -16.68 -3.36 4.41
CA GLU A 108 -17.08 -2.27 3.53
C GLU A 108 -15.87 -1.37 3.22
N ALA A 109 -15.92 -0.62 2.12
CA ALA A 109 -14.81 0.26 1.76
C ALA A 109 -15.23 1.48 0.94
N ILE A 110 -14.32 2.45 0.88
CA ILE A 110 -14.24 3.44 -0.19
C ILE A 110 -12.93 3.23 -0.94
N ASP A 111 -13.03 3.02 -2.25
CA ASP A 111 -11.88 2.91 -3.16
C ASP A 111 -11.66 4.25 -3.90
N CYS A 112 -10.43 4.76 -3.81
CA CYS A 112 -10.00 5.97 -4.48
C CYS A 112 -8.72 5.69 -5.26
N TYR A 113 -8.65 6.16 -6.51
CA TYR A 113 -7.48 5.99 -7.36
C TYR A 113 -6.99 7.34 -7.89
N LYS A 114 -5.75 7.36 -8.39
CA LYS A 114 -5.29 8.46 -9.25
C LYS A 114 -6.33 8.72 -10.35
N GLU A 115 -6.72 9.97 -10.52
CA GLU A 115 -7.71 10.34 -11.54
C GLU A 115 -7.14 10.07 -12.93
N VAL A 116 -7.91 9.38 -13.75
CA VAL A 116 -7.53 9.03 -15.12
C VAL A 116 -8.46 9.80 -16.05
N LYS A 117 -7.85 10.64 -16.88
CA LYS A 117 -8.55 11.41 -17.91
C LYS A 117 -8.80 10.55 -19.13
N GLU A 118 -9.83 10.89 -19.89
CA GLU A 118 -10.15 10.23 -21.15
C GLU A 118 -8.93 10.16 -22.07
N GLY A 119 -8.62 8.95 -22.55
CA GLY A 119 -7.52 8.68 -23.46
C GLY A 119 -6.12 8.69 -22.84
N MET A 120 -5.98 8.94 -21.53
CA MET A 120 -4.68 9.04 -20.84
C MET A 120 -3.82 7.78 -21.01
N TYR A 121 -4.44 6.59 -20.95
CA TYR A 121 -3.76 5.29 -21.06
C TYR A 121 -4.34 4.43 -22.21
N GLY A 122 -4.89 5.08 -23.24
CA GLY A 122 -5.52 4.40 -24.38
C GLY A 122 -6.65 3.44 -23.99
N GLU A 123 -6.90 2.43 -24.83
CA GLU A 123 -7.99 1.45 -24.60
C GLU A 123 -7.80 0.61 -23.32
N LEU A 124 -6.55 0.35 -22.91
CA LEU A 124 -6.26 -0.37 -21.67
C LEU A 124 -6.73 0.42 -20.45
N GLY A 125 -6.56 1.75 -20.47
CA GLY A 125 -6.97 2.64 -19.39
C GLY A 125 -8.46 2.91 -19.29
N LYS A 126 -9.22 2.64 -20.34
CA LYS A 126 -10.62 3.03 -20.46
C LYS A 126 -11.50 2.60 -19.27
N PRO A 127 -11.38 1.38 -18.71
CA PRO A 127 -12.14 0.99 -17.52
C PRO A 127 -11.77 1.77 -16.25
N MET A 128 -10.59 2.40 -16.23
CA MET A 128 -10.05 3.15 -15.09
C MET A 128 -10.29 4.66 -15.19
N GLU A 129 -10.82 5.15 -16.32
CA GLU A 129 -11.20 6.55 -16.53
C GLU A 129 -12.25 6.98 -15.50
N GLY A 130 -12.05 8.14 -14.89
CA GLY A 130 -12.99 8.67 -13.89
C GLY A 130 -12.36 9.48 -12.78
N CYS A 131 -13.25 10.10 -12.00
CA CYS A 131 -12.93 10.91 -10.83
C CYS A 131 -13.31 10.18 -9.54
N ASN A 132 -12.64 10.51 -8.44
CA ASN A 132 -12.96 9.94 -7.12
C ASN A 132 -14.36 10.37 -6.67
N GLN A 133 -15.09 9.43 -6.06
CA GLN A 133 -16.42 9.67 -5.52
C GLN A 133 -16.27 10.00 -4.03
N TRP A 134 -16.59 11.24 -3.66
CA TRP A 134 -16.42 11.74 -2.30
C TRP A 134 -17.77 11.93 -1.61
N PRO A 135 -17.91 11.49 -0.34
CA PRO A 135 -19.14 11.72 0.39
C PRO A 135 -19.27 13.20 0.78
N CYS A 136 -20.50 13.73 0.77
CA CYS A 136 -20.77 15.10 1.24
C CYS A 136 -20.85 15.19 2.78
N ASN A 137 -20.91 14.06 3.46
CA ASN A 137 -20.95 13.96 4.92
C ASN A 137 -19.98 12.85 5.36
N PRO A 138 -18.99 13.13 6.23
CA PRO A 138 -18.61 14.43 6.79
C PRO A 138 -18.22 15.50 5.74
N PRO A 139 -18.53 16.81 5.95
CA PRO A 139 -18.28 17.85 4.95
C PRO A 139 -16.82 18.07 4.55
N ASN A 140 -15.87 17.75 5.44
CA ASN A 140 -14.42 17.91 5.20
C ASN A 140 -13.75 16.63 4.68
N PHE A 141 -14.52 15.59 4.34
CA PHE A 141 -13.98 14.28 4.00
C PHE A 141 -13.06 14.34 2.78
N LYS A 142 -13.50 15.03 1.72
CA LYS A 142 -12.74 15.14 0.47
C LYS A 142 -11.40 15.83 0.69
N GLU A 143 -11.44 17.07 1.20
CA GLU A 143 -10.25 17.92 1.33
C GLU A 143 -9.20 17.24 2.21
N LEU A 144 -9.65 16.61 3.31
CA LEU A 144 -8.79 15.90 4.23
C LEU A 144 -8.15 14.65 3.61
N MET A 145 -8.92 13.86 2.86
CA MET A 145 -8.40 12.66 2.20
C MET A 145 -7.45 13.01 1.05
N GLU A 146 -7.70 14.11 0.33
CA GLU A 146 -6.80 14.63 -0.70
C GLU A 146 -5.50 15.17 -0.09
N GLU A 147 -5.55 15.91 1.02
CA GLU A 147 -4.36 16.36 1.76
C GLU A 147 -3.53 15.17 2.24
N TYR A 148 -4.18 14.22 2.90
CA TYR A 148 -3.53 13.01 3.40
C TYR A 148 -2.90 12.18 2.28
N ASN A 149 -3.63 11.97 1.18
CA ASN A 149 -3.10 11.24 0.04
C ASN A 149 -1.92 11.99 -0.62
N SER A 150 -1.98 13.32 -0.72
CA SER A 150 -0.87 14.14 -1.23
C SER A 150 0.41 13.96 -0.42
N LEU A 151 0.31 13.90 0.91
CA LEU A 151 1.44 13.66 1.81
C LEU A 151 1.98 12.22 1.71
N CYS A 152 1.12 11.23 1.48
CA CYS A 152 1.52 9.83 1.33
C CYS A 152 2.10 9.50 -0.05
N THR A 153 1.49 9.99 -1.14
CA THR A 153 1.68 9.47 -2.51
C THR A 153 1.85 10.55 -3.60
N GLY A 154 1.60 11.83 -3.30
CA GLY A 154 1.49 12.92 -4.27
C GLY A 154 2.76 13.20 -5.10
N MET A 155 2.67 14.04 -6.12
CA MET A 155 3.80 14.31 -7.05
C MET A 155 4.93 15.17 -6.44
N LEU A 156 4.70 15.81 -5.30
CA LEU A 156 5.69 16.69 -4.67
C LEU A 156 6.84 15.88 -4.07
N SER A 157 8.06 16.43 -4.11
CA SER A 157 9.31 15.85 -3.55
C SER A 157 9.22 15.49 -2.05
N ARG A 158 8.18 15.95 -1.37
CA ARG A 158 7.95 15.77 0.07
C ARG A 158 7.14 14.52 0.43
N ASN A 159 6.57 13.79 -0.52
CA ASN A 159 5.69 12.66 -0.17
C ASN A 159 6.47 11.47 0.45
N LEU A 160 5.83 10.79 1.39
CA LEU A 160 6.42 9.74 2.21
C LEU A 160 6.87 8.52 1.37
N SER A 161 6.00 8.03 0.48
CA SER A 161 6.29 6.86 -0.34
C SER A 161 7.53 7.04 -1.20
N ARG A 162 7.69 8.23 -1.80
CA ARG A 162 8.86 8.55 -2.62
C ARG A 162 10.13 8.53 -1.78
N LYS A 163 10.14 9.16 -0.61
CA LYS A 163 11.31 9.14 0.30
C LYS A 163 11.72 7.73 0.68
N ILE A 164 10.76 6.87 1.03
CA ILE A 164 11.03 5.44 1.32
C ILE A 164 11.64 4.75 0.10
N LEU A 165 11.08 4.95 -1.10
CA LEU A 165 11.64 4.37 -2.34
C LEU A 165 13.07 4.85 -2.62
N ARG A 166 13.44 6.10 -2.30
CA ARG A 166 14.83 6.57 -2.43
C ARG A 166 15.77 5.82 -1.47
N GLY A 167 15.34 5.59 -0.23
CA GLY A 167 16.07 4.76 0.72
C GLY A 167 16.22 3.30 0.26
N ILE A 168 15.17 2.73 -0.33
CA ILE A 168 15.19 1.39 -0.93
C ILE A 168 16.11 1.34 -2.16
N ALA A 169 16.13 2.38 -2.98
CA ALA A 169 17.03 2.46 -4.14
C ALA A 169 18.51 2.44 -3.71
N LEU A 170 18.84 3.23 -2.68
CA LEU A 170 20.18 3.22 -2.07
C LEU A 170 20.51 1.85 -1.45
N ALA A 171 19.55 1.19 -0.80
CA ALA A 171 19.72 -0.16 -0.24
C ALA A 171 20.05 -1.19 -1.33
N LEU A 172 19.40 -1.07 -2.49
CA LEU A 172 19.69 -1.87 -3.67
C LEU A 172 21.02 -1.49 -4.35
N GLY A 173 21.70 -0.44 -3.90
CA GLY A 173 22.95 0.08 -4.44
C GLY A 173 22.79 0.92 -5.71
N GLY A 174 21.57 1.39 -5.99
CA GLY A 174 21.27 2.30 -7.09
C GLY A 174 21.32 3.77 -6.66
N SER A 175 21.01 4.65 -7.60
CA SER A 175 20.84 6.08 -7.33
C SER A 175 19.63 6.32 -6.42
N PRO A 176 19.59 7.35 -5.54
CA PRO A 176 18.38 7.71 -4.82
C PRO A 176 17.20 7.98 -5.76
N ASP A 177 17.45 8.33 -7.03
CA ASP A 177 16.41 8.62 -8.01
C ASP A 177 16.09 7.42 -8.93
N GLU A 178 16.55 6.21 -8.58
CA GLU A 178 16.37 5.00 -9.40
C GLU A 178 14.91 4.72 -9.74
N PHE A 179 13.96 5.02 -8.85
CA PHE A 179 12.53 4.79 -9.10
C PHE A 179 11.81 6.00 -9.71
N GLU A 180 12.50 7.11 -10.00
CA GLU A 180 11.89 8.29 -10.60
C GLU A 180 11.59 8.09 -12.10
N GLY A 181 11.08 9.13 -12.76
CA GLY A 181 10.77 9.11 -14.20
C GLY A 181 9.71 8.07 -14.56
N GLU A 182 10.00 7.26 -15.57
CA GLU A 182 9.04 6.29 -16.13
C GLU A 182 8.70 5.14 -15.16
N ARG A 183 9.47 4.91 -14.09
CA ARG A 183 9.22 3.80 -13.16
C ARG A 183 8.15 4.13 -12.13
N ALA A 184 8.34 5.21 -11.37
CA ALA A 184 7.40 5.66 -10.34
C ALA A 184 7.37 7.19 -10.15
N GLY A 185 7.94 7.96 -11.09
CA GLY A 185 7.96 9.42 -11.02
C GLY A 185 6.56 10.05 -11.07
N ASP A 186 5.66 9.45 -11.87
CA ASP A 186 4.23 9.78 -11.87
C ASP A 186 3.35 8.57 -11.53
N ALA A 187 3.65 7.94 -10.39
CA ALA A 187 2.99 6.72 -9.96
C ALA A 187 1.45 6.84 -9.87
N PHE A 188 0.76 5.85 -10.43
CA PHE A 188 -0.61 5.52 -10.12
C PHE A 188 -0.71 5.07 -8.65
N TRP A 189 -1.62 5.67 -7.90
CA TRP A 189 -1.84 5.32 -6.50
C TRP A 189 -3.24 4.78 -6.33
N VAL A 190 -3.37 3.86 -5.37
CA VAL A 190 -4.63 3.27 -4.91
C VAL A 190 -4.72 3.49 -3.42
N MET A 191 -5.79 4.17 -3.01
CA MET A 191 -6.15 4.38 -1.62
C MET A 191 -7.45 3.63 -1.35
N ARG A 192 -7.40 2.69 -0.40
CA ARG A 192 -8.58 2.04 0.14
C ARG A 192 -8.79 2.52 1.56
N ILE A 193 -10.02 2.88 1.89
CA ILE A 193 -10.48 3.17 3.24
C ILE A 193 -11.42 2.03 3.60
N LEU A 194 -11.06 1.21 4.59
CA LEU A 194 -11.79 -0.03 4.87
C LEU A 194 -12.47 0.05 6.25
N GLY A 195 -13.73 -0.32 6.32
CA GLY A 195 -14.51 -0.47 7.53
C GLY A 195 -14.82 -1.94 7.76
N TYR A 196 -14.46 -2.47 8.94
CA TYR A 196 -14.75 -3.85 9.30
C TYR A 196 -15.84 -3.84 10.38
N PRO A 197 -16.97 -4.52 10.16
CA PRO A 197 -17.98 -4.63 11.18
C PRO A 197 -17.41 -5.38 12.39
N GLY A 198 -17.76 -4.95 13.60
CA GLY A 198 -17.49 -5.74 14.79
C GLY A 198 -18.22 -7.08 14.69
N VAL A 199 -17.50 -8.20 14.75
CA VAL A 199 -18.11 -9.52 14.78
C VAL A 199 -18.87 -9.65 16.11
N PRO A 200 -20.19 -9.90 16.11
CA PRO A 200 -20.90 -10.18 17.35
C PRO A 200 -20.28 -11.43 17.99
N THR A 201 -19.82 -11.30 19.23
CA THR A 201 -19.21 -12.38 20.05
C THR A 201 -20.08 -13.63 20.24
N ALA A 202 -21.28 -13.67 19.67
CA ALA A 202 -22.27 -14.72 19.88
C ALA A 202 -22.34 -15.79 18.78
N ASN A 203 -21.75 -15.61 17.58
CA ASN A 203 -21.95 -16.55 16.46
C ASN A 203 -20.65 -16.91 15.68
N CYS A 204 -19.51 -17.07 16.36
CA CYS A 204 -18.32 -17.67 15.77
C CYS A 204 -18.51 -19.20 15.60
N LEU A 205 -19.29 -19.61 14.61
CA LEU A 205 -19.54 -21.03 14.29
C LEU A 205 -18.69 -21.53 13.10
N ASP A 206 -17.82 -20.69 12.52
CA ASP A 206 -16.90 -21.15 11.49
C ASP A 206 -15.54 -20.42 11.56
N PRO A 207 -14.47 -21.03 12.11
CA PRO A 207 -13.15 -20.40 12.25
C PRO A 207 -12.47 -20.06 10.91
N GLY A 208 -13.04 -20.49 9.77
CA GLY A 208 -12.61 -20.06 8.44
C GLY A 208 -13.16 -18.70 7.98
N ASN A 209 -14.21 -18.17 8.64
CA ASN A 209 -14.96 -17.00 8.20
C ASN A 209 -14.57 -15.68 8.92
N ASP A 210 -13.57 -15.74 9.82
CA ASP A 210 -13.02 -14.58 10.53
C ASP A 210 -11.96 -13.82 9.72
N ILE A 211 -11.79 -14.19 8.44
CA ILE A 211 -10.82 -13.58 7.53
C ILE A 211 -11.48 -12.38 6.84
N GLY A 212 -11.15 -11.18 7.33
CA GLY A 212 -11.65 -9.92 6.77
C GLY A 212 -11.16 -9.63 5.35
N CYS A 213 -9.90 -9.96 5.05
CA CYS A 213 -9.38 -10.08 3.69
C CYS A 213 -8.41 -11.25 3.60
N GLY A 214 -8.60 -12.11 2.60
CA GLY A 214 -7.85 -13.33 2.36
C GLY A 214 -6.33 -13.15 2.32
N ALA A 215 -5.57 -14.23 2.53
CA ALA A 215 -4.11 -14.18 2.39
C ALA A 215 -3.69 -13.82 0.96
N HIS A 216 -2.98 -12.72 0.79
CA HIS A 216 -2.54 -12.19 -0.51
C HIS A 216 -1.16 -11.53 -0.42
N THR A 217 -0.58 -11.28 -1.60
CA THR A 217 0.54 -10.37 -1.78
C THR A 217 0.05 -9.11 -2.46
N ASP A 218 0.82 -8.03 -2.27
CA ASP A 218 0.52 -6.77 -2.90
C ASP A 218 1.24 -6.64 -4.23
N TYR A 219 0.55 -6.24 -5.29
CA TYR A 219 1.20 -6.21 -6.61
C TYR A 219 2.11 -4.98 -6.82
N GLY A 220 1.77 -3.83 -6.21
CA GLY A 220 2.49 -2.55 -6.42
C GLY A 220 3.94 -2.51 -5.92
N LEU A 221 4.52 -1.31 -5.82
CA LEU A 221 5.88 -1.14 -5.28
C LEU A 221 5.89 -1.17 -3.75
N LEU A 222 5.02 -0.34 -3.17
CA LEU A 222 5.01 -0.01 -1.76
C LEU A 222 3.57 0.19 -1.29
N THR A 223 3.31 -0.33 -0.09
CA THR A 223 2.04 -0.18 0.63
C THR A 223 2.29 0.54 1.94
N LEU A 224 1.42 1.51 2.26
CA LEU A 224 1.39 2.21 3.55
C LEU A 224 0.05 1.94 4.22
N VAL A 225 0.09 1.27 5.37
CA VAL A 225 -1.07 0.91 6.16
C VAL A 225 -1.12 1.77 7.41
N ASN A 226 -2.25 2.44 7.59
CA ASN A 226 -2.60 3.14 8.81
C ASN A 226 -3.70 2.34 9.52
N GLN A 227 -3.38 1.81 10.69
CA GLN A 227 -4.27 0.94 11.46
C GLN A 227 -4.95 1.72 12.60
N ASP A 228 -6.18 1.36 12.95
CA ASP A 228 -6.83 1.88 14.14
C ASP A 228 -6.15 1.41 15.42
N GLU A 229 -6.16 2.25 16.44
CA GLU A 229 -5.55 1.92 17.73
C GLU A 229 -6.36 0.85 18.45
N GLY A 230 -5.67 -0.04 19.17
CA GLY A 230 -6.32 -1.07 19.99
C GLY A 230 -6.84 -2.29 19.24
N ILE A 231 -6.75 -2.35 17.90
CA ILE A 231 -7.19 -3.50 17.10
C ILE A 231 -6.01 -4.10 16.34
N THR A 232 -5.56 -5.29 16.76
CA THR A 232 -4.50 -6.03 16.06
C THR A 232 -5.09 -7.02 15.10
N ALA A 233 -4.90 -6.76 13.80
CA ALA A 233 -5.61 -7.47 12.76
C ALA A 233 -4.76 -7.91 11.57
N LEU A 234 -3.78 -7.09 11.22
CA LEU A 234 -2.85 -7.41 10.16
C LEU A 234 -1.91 -8.52 10.67
N GLN A 235 -1.81 -9.59 9.89
CA GLN A 235 -0.88 -10.67 10.13
C GLN A 235 -0.02 -10.89 8.88
N VAL A 236 1.27 -11.09 9.10
CA VAL A 236 2.28 -11.30 8.06
C VAL A 236 2.83 -12.70 8.21
N ARG A 237 2.93 -13.44 7.11
CA ARG A 237 3.39 -14.83 7.13
C ARG A 237 4.91 -14.87 6.98
N ASN A 238 5.59 -15.46 7.95
CA ASN A 238 7.04 -15.65 7.90
C ASN A 238 7.44 -16.84 7.00
N LEU A 239 8.75 -17.08 6.83
CA LEU A 239 9.25 -18.13 5.92
C LEU A 239 8.96 -19.55 6.40
N SER A 240 8.78 -19.73 7.70
CA SER A 240 8.35 -20.98 8.37
C SER A 240 6.84 -21.20 8.23
N GLY A 241 6.12 -20.22 7.68
CA GLY A 241 4.70 -20.28 7.43
C GLY A 241 3.82 -19.84 8.61
N GLU A 242 4.41 -19.32 9.69
CA GLU A 242 3.73 -18.80 10.87
C GLU A 242 3.20 -17.39 10.61
N TRP A 243 2.06 -17.06 11.23
CA TRP A 243 1.43 -15.74 11.10
C TRP A 243 1.87 -14.82 12.25
N ILE A 244 2.69 -13.83 11.93
CA ILE A 244 3.20 -12.82 12.85
C ILE A 244 2.24 -11.63 12.87
N SER A 245 1.79 -11.23 14.06
CA SER A 245 0.87 -10.11 14.20
C SER A 245 1.59 -8.76 14.05
N ALA A 246 0.92 -7.81 13.39
CA ALA A 246 1.34 -6.42 13.27
C ALA A 246 0.44 -5.54 14.15
N PRO A 247 0.71 -5.43 15.47
CA PRO A 247 -0.08 -4.59 16.35
C PRO A 247 0.04 -3.10 15.95
N PRO A 248 -1.04 -2.30 16.04
CA PRO A 248 -0.96 -0.86 15.78
C PRO A 248 0.02 -0.19 16.76
N ILE A 249 0.97 0.59 16.24
CA ILE A 249 1.91 1.38 17.04
C ILE A 249 1.63 2.87 16.78
N PRO A 250 1.27 3.67 17.80
CA PRO A 250 1.01 5.10 17.62
C PRO A 250 2.18 5.85 16.98
N GLY A 251 1.87 6.76 16.05
CA GLY A 251 2.87 7.55 15.32
C GLY A 251 3.66 6.74 14.28
N THR A 252 3.13 5.61 13.82
CA THR A 252 3.76 4.80 12.77
C THR A 252 2.77 4.38 11.69
N PHE A 253 3.32 4.09 10.50
CA PHE A 253 2.67 3.29 9.47
C PHE A 253 3.24 1.88 9.48
N VAL A 254 2.44 0.86 9.19
CA VAL A 254 3.01 -0.40 8.69
C VAL A 254 3.26 -0.22 7.20
N CYS A 255 4.44 -0.63 6.74
CA CYS A 255 4.83 -0.57 5.36
C CYS A 255 5.22 -1.96 4.87
N ASN A 256 4.81 -2.30 3.65
CA ASN A 256 5.28 -3.50 2.97
C ASN A 256 5.62 -3.23 1.52
N ILE A 257 6.47 -4.10 1.00
CA ILE A 257 6.83 -4.12 -0.41
C ILE A 257 5.89 -5.04 -1.18
N GLY A 258 5.69 -4.73 -2.46
CA GLY A 258 4.89 -5.57 -3.34
C GLY A 258 5.70 -6.28 -4.42
N ASP A 259 4.99 -7.05 -5.24
CA ASP A 259 5.52 -7.94 -6.28
C ASP A 259 6.38 -7.19 -7.29
N MET A 260 6.06 -5.93 -7.59
CA MET A 260 6.89 -5.12 -8.46
C MET A 260 8.29 -4.87 -7.91
N LEU A 261 8.41 -4.63 -6.60
CA LEU A 261 9.72 -4.40 -5.99
C LEU A 261 10.51 -5.70 -5.84
N LYS A 262 9.83 -6.84 -5.69
CA LYS A 262 10.43 -8.18 -5.87
C LYS A 262 11.00 -8.35 -7.27
N ILE A 263 10.27 -7.96 -8.31
CA ILE A 263 10.74 -8.01 -9.70
C ILE A 263 11.94 -7.08 -9.90
N TYR A 264 11.83 -5.79 -9.52
CA TYR A 264 12.92 -4.81 -9.66
C TYR A 264 14.18 -5.24 -8.92
N SER A 265 14.04 -5.84 -7.74
CA SER A 265 15.16 -6.34 -6.94
C SER A 265 15.72 -7.69 -7.42
N ASN A 266 15.21 -8.26 -8.53
CA ASN A 266 15.54 -9.59 -9.03
C ASN A 266 15.39 -10.70 -7.97
N GLY A 267 14.42 -10.55 -7.07
CA GLY A 267 14.18 -11.49 -5.96
C GLY A 267 15.15 -11.35 -4.79
N LEU A 268 15.92 -10.25 -4.70
CA LEU A 268 16.65 -9.92 -3.47
C LEU A 268 15.69 -9.57 -2.33
N TYR A 269 14.54 -8.98 -2.65
CA TYR A 269 13.45 -8.72 -1.72
C TYR A 269 12.24 -9.58 -2.08
N ASP A 270 11.47 -10.00 -1.08
CA ASP A 270 10.29 -10.84 -1.27
C ASP A 270 8.99 -10.14 -0.84
N SER A 271 7.97 -10.26 -1.68
CA SER A 271 6.62 -9.75 -1.41
C SER A 271 5.94 -10.74 -0.48
N THR A 272 5.74 -10.33 0.76
CA THR A 272 5.38 -11.26 1.83
C THR A 272 3.87 -11.42 1.93
N LEU A 273 3.42 -12.68 2.03
CA LEU A 273 2.01 -13.00 2.21
C LEU A 273 1.52 -12.36 3.50
N HIS A 274 0.45 -11.60 3.41
CA HIS A 274 -0.22 -11.05 4.56
C HIS A 274 -1.71 -11.31 4.44
N ARG A 275 -2.37 -11.30 5.58
CA ARG A 275 -3.82 -11.39 5.66
C ARG A 275 -4.30 -10.40 6.68
N VAL A 276 -5.56 -10.08 6.54
CA VAL A 276 -6.21 -9.15 7.43
C VAL A 276 -7.28 -9.91 8.18
N VAL A 277 -7.01 -10.14 9.45
CA VAL A 277 -7.99 -10.52 10.45
C VAL A 277 -8.60 -9.21 10.98
N ASN A 278 -9.32 -8.48 10.10
CA ASN A 278 -9.92 -7.10 10.25
C ASN A 278 -9.04 -5.81 10.09
N SER A 279 -8.93 -5.22 8.89
CA SER A 279 -8.17 -3.99 8.41
C SER A 279 -6.68 -4.06 8.02
N SER A 280 -6.10 -3.31 7.05
CA SER A 280 -6.49 -2.64 5.76
C SER A 280 -5.23 -2.43 4.88
N ALA A 281 -5.30 -2.07 3.57
CA ALA A 281 -4.11 -1.95 2.66
C ALA A 281 -4.20 -0.81 1.60
N ARG A 282 -3.05 -0.34 1.06
CA ARG A 282 -2.92 0.71 0.01
C ARG A 282 -1.78 0.38 -0.97
N TYR A 283 -1.81 0.82 -2.23
CA TYR A 283 -0.79 0.40 -3.23
C TYR A 283 -0.31 1.59 -4.08
N ARG A 284 0.93 1.55 -4.60
CA ARG A 284 1.50 2.62 -5.47
C ARG A 284 2.45 2.07 -6.56
N THR A 285 2.33 2.58 -7.80
CA THR A 285 3.25 2.38 -8.95
C THR A 285 2.73 3.03 -10.25
N ASN A 286 3.52 3.29 -11.30
CA ASN A 286 3.04 3.88 -12.57
C ASN A 286 2.30 2.87 -13.48
N PHE A 287 1.26 3.35 -14.18
CA PHE A 287 0.26 2.53 -14.90
C PHE A 287 0.84 1.82 -16.13
N ASP A 288 1.54 2.52 -17.01
CA ASP A 288 2.09 1.95 -18.25
C ASP A 288 3.45 1.27 -18.06
N THR A 289 3.99 1.29 -16.85
CA THR A 289 5.37 0.90 -16.60
C THR A 289 5.57 -0.59 -16.80
N ALA A 290 6.53 -0.90 -17.66
CA ALA A 290 7.15 -2.21 -17.73
C ALA A 290 8.02 -2.44 -16.49
N VAL A 291 7.68 -3.47 -15.72
CA VAL A 291 8.36 -3.87 -14.51
C VAL A 291 9.33 -4.99 -14.87
N GLU A 292 10.62 -4.74 -14.67
CA GLU A 292 11.67 -5.73 -14.90
C GLU A 292 12.86 -5.53 -13.96
N PRO A 293 13.69 -6.55 -13.73
CA PRO A 293 14.80 -6.44 -12.78
C PRO A 293 15.76 -5.29 -13.11
N LEU A 294 16.15 -4.52 -12.09
CA LEU A 294 17.15 -3.45 -12.21
C LEU A 294 18.52 -4.06 -12.55
N GLU A 295 19.31 -3.37 -13.38
CA GLU A 295 20.64 -3.84 -13.79
C GLU A 295 21.58 -4.07 -12.60
N ILE A 296 21.57 -3.16 -11.62
CA ILE A 296 22.32 -3.30 -10.36
C ILE A 296 21.96 -4.59 -9.62
N CYS A 297 20.69 -5.02 -9.68
CA CYS A 297 20.21 -6.22 -9.01
C CYS A 297 20.56 -7.48 -9.80
N LYS A 298 20.51 -7.43 -11.15
CA LYS A 298 20.99 -8.54 -12.01
C LYS A 298 22.45 -8.84 -11.72
N GLN A 299 23.30 -7.82 -11.66
CA GLN A 299 24.73 -7.93 -11.33
C GLN A 299 24.96 -8.56 -9.94
N LYS A 300 24.19 -8.16 -8.92
CA LYS A 300 24.32 -8.69 -7.55
C LYS A 300 23.90 -10.15 -7.40
N THR A 301 22.97 -10.62 -8.22
CA THR A 301 22.43 -11.99 -8.11
C THR A 301 23.17 -13.04 -8.96
N ASP A 302 24.18 -12.63 -9.74
CA ASP A 302 24.99 -13.47 -10.64
C ASP A 302 24.15 -14.41 -11.54
N ALA A 303 22.93 -13.96 -11.87
CA ALA A 303 21.90 -14.77 -12.52
C ALA A 303 21.29 -14.00 -13.69
N ALA A 304 20.97 -14.74 -14.75
CA ALA A 304 20.10 -14.27 -15.82
C ALA A 304 18.73 -13.79 -15.26
N LYS A 305 17.99 -13.02 -16.07
CA LYS A 305 16.65 -12.49 -15.75
C LYS A 305 15.76 -13.59 -15.12
N LYS A 306 15.46 -13.47 -13.81
CA LYS A 306 14.63 -14.45 -13.08
C LYS A 306 13.13 -14.23 -13.25
N PHE A 307 12.72 -13.02 -13.60
CA PHE A 307 11.33 -12.61 -13.72
C PHE A 307 11.06 -12.05 -15.11
N GLU A 308 9.93 -12.43 -15.71
CA GLU A 308 9.48 -11.88 -16.99
C GLU A 308 8.99 -10.43 -16.85
N ARG A 309 8.88 -9.73 -17.99
CA ARG A 309 8.35 -8.35 -18.02
C ARG A 309 6.85 -8.39 -17.70
N ALA A 310 6.42 -7.55 -16.76
CA ALA A 310 5.00 -7.35 -16.47
C ALA A 310 4.62 -5.86 -16.65
N VAL A 311 3.36 -5.56 -17.00
CA VAL A 311 2.83 -4.19 -17.11
C VAL A 311 1.78 -3.97 -16.03
N TYR A 312 1.93 -2.91 -15.22
CA TYR A 312 1.06 -2.72 -14.07
C TYR A 312 -0.41 -2.46 -14.42
N GLY A 313 -0.65 -1.65 -15.45
CA GLY A 313 -2.00 -1.31 -15.92
C GLY A 313 -2.81 -2.55 -16.29
N GLU A 314 -2.19 -3.56 -16.91
CA GLU A 314 -2.85 -4.83 -17.26
C GLU A 314 -3.30 -5.58 -16.01
N HIS A 315 -2.43 -5.69 -15.00
CA HIS A 315 -2.77 -6.33 -13.73
C HIS A 315 -3.89 -5.58 -13.01
N LEU A 316 -3.80 -4.25 -12.94
CA LEU A 316 -4.79 -3.43 -12.24
C LEU A 316 -6.16 -3.50 -12.93
N VAL A 317 -6.19 -3.38 -14.26
CA VAL A 317 -7.43 -3.49 -15.05
C VAL A 317 -8.04 -4.88 -14.89
N HIS A 318 -7.24 -5.94 -14.97
CA HIS A 318 -7.73 -7.29 -14.73
C HIS A 318 -8.33 -7.43 -13.32
N LYS A 319 -7.67 -6.90 -12.30
CA LYS A 319 -8.14 -6.95 -10.91
C LYS A 319 -9.47 -6.23 -10.73
N VAL A 320 -9.63 -5.01 -11.25
CA VAL A 320 -10.91 -4.27 -11.09
C VAL A 320 -12.05 -4.93 -11.89
N LEU A 321 -11.74 -5.61 -13.00
CA LEU A 321 -12.76 -6.30 -13.79
C LEU A 321 -13.17 -7.67 -13.21
N THR A 322 -12.42 -8.21 -12.25
CA THR A 322 -12.63 -9.58 -11.72
C THR A 322 -12.95 -9.64 -10.23
N ASN A 323 -12.51 -8.66 -9.43
CA ASN A 323 -12.63 -8.70 -7.98
C ASN A 323 -13.93 -8.07 -7.43
N PHE A 324 -14.74 -7.45 -8.27
CA PHE A 324 -15.96 -6.76 -7.86
C PHE A 324 -17.19 -7.39 -8.53
N VAL A 325 -18.21 -7.69 -7.74
CA VAL A 325 -19.48 -8.30 -8.16
C VAL A 325 -20.63 -7.33 -8.01
#